data_AF-A0A3D2HXI1-F1
#
_entry.id   AF-A0A3D2HXI1-F1
#
_cell.length_a   1.000
_cell.length_b   1.000
_cell.length_c   1.000
_cell.angle_alpha   90.00
_cell.angle_beta   90.00
_cell.angle_gamma   90.00
#
_symmetry.space_group_name_H-M   'P 1'
#
loop_
_entity.id
_entity.type
_entity.pdbx_description
1 polymer ?
#
loop_
_entity_poly.entity_id
_entity_poly.type
_entity_poly.pdbx_seq_one_letter_code
_entity_poly.pdbx_strand_id
1 'polypeptide(L)' 'MNKDLTVGRPETVLCQFCLPLFGSIIFQQLYNLADSFVAGKFVGENALAAVGNSYEITLIFIAFAFGCN' A
#
# COMPACT_ATOMS: atom_id res chain seq x y z
N MET A 1 24.04 -5.13 -10.36
CA MET A 1 23.98 -4.49 -11.68
C MET A 1 22.90 -3.43 -11.61
N ASN A 2 23.26 -2.14 -11.53
CA ASN A 2 22.28 -1.05 -11.48
C ASN A 2 21.64 -0.92 -12.86
N LYS A 3 20.30 -0.99 -12.91
CA LYS A 3 19.55 -0.81 -14.15
C LYS A 3 19.31 0.68 -14.33
N ASP A 4 20.00 1.28 -15.30
CA ASP A 4 19.80 2.68 -15.66
C ASP A 4 18.45 2.85 -16.35
N LEU A 5 17.58 3.67 -15.75
CA LEU A 5 16.20 3.92 -16.20
C LEU A 5 16.13 5.09 -17.20
N THR A 6 17.27 5.71 -17.54
CA THR A 6 17.33 6.82 -18.50
C THR A 6 17.67 6.38 -19.92
N VAL A 7 17.98 5.08 -20.10
CA VAL A 7 18.48 4.52 -21.35
C VAL A 7 17.47 3.56 -21.96
N GLY A 8 17.25 3.67 -23.27
CA GLY A 8 16.33 2.80 -24.02
C GLY A 8 14.99 3.45 -24.32
N ARG A 9 13.98 2.62 -24.60
CA ARG A 9 12.63 3.10 -24.95
C ARG A 9 11.84 3.46 -23.69
N PRO A 10 11.42 4.73 -23.51
CA PRO A 10 10.73 5.19 -22.32
C PRO A 10 9.50 4.33 -21.97
N GLU A 11 8.70 3.95 -22.98
CA GLU A 11 7.52 3.11 -22.78
C GLU A 11 7.82 1.77 -22.09
N THR A 12 8.92 1.12 -22.44
CA THR A 12 9.28 -0.20 -21.89
C THR A 12 9.84 -0.06 -20.48
N VAL A 13 10.64 0.99 -20.25
CA VAL A 13 11.21 1.28 -18.93
C VAL A 13 10.11 1.66 -17.94
N LEU A 14 9.18 2.54 -18.33
CA LEU A 14 8.03 2.89 -17.50
C LEU A 14 7.16 1.67 -17.22
N CYS A 15 6.81 0.86 -18.21
CA CYS A 15 6.03 -0.36 -17.97
C CYS A 15 6.72 -1.32 -17.01
N GLN A 16 8.03 -1.55 -17.16
CA GLN A 16 8.80 -2.43 -16.27
C GLN A 16 8.95 -1.88 -14.85
N PHE A 17 8.89 -0.56 -14.67
CA PHE A 17 8.90 0.09 -13.37
C PHE A 17 7.51 0.09 -12.72
N CYS A 18 6.47 0.43 -13.48
CA CYS A 18 5.10 0.55 -12.98
C CYS A 18 4.45 -0.81 -12.70
N LEU A 19 4.71 -1.85 -13.49
CA LEU A 19 4.15 -3.19 -13.26
C LEU A 19 4.42 -3.76 -11.87
N PRO A 20 5.68 -3.82 -11.39
CA PRO A 20 5.95 -4.31 -10.04
C PRO A 20 5.35 -3.39 -8.97
N LEU A 21 5.38 -2.07 -9.17
CA LEU A 21 4.79 -1.09 -8.25
C LEU A 21 3.26 -1.27 -8.12
N PHE A 22 2.58 -1.44 -9.24
CA PHE A 22 1.15 -1.72 -9.29
C PHE A 22 0.82 -3.06 -8.63
N GLY A 23 1.62 -4.10 -8.88
CA GLY A 23 1.52 -5.38 -8.19
C GLY A 23 1.65 -5.21 -6.68
N SER A 24 2.65 -4.46 -6.20
CA SER A 24 2.84 -4.18 -4.78
C SER A 24 1.63 -3.51 -4.14
N ILE A 25 1.03 -2.51 -4.79
CA ILE A 25 -0.17 -1.83 -4.30
C ILE A 25 -1.37 -2.79 -4.21
N ILE A 26 -1.56 -3.66 -5.21
CA ILE A 26 -2.62 -4.68 -5.18
C ILE A 26 -2.42 -5.63 -4.01
N PHE A 27 -1.21 -6.17 -3.82
CA PHE A 27 -0.93 -7.08 -2.72
C PHE A 27 -1.14 -6.41 -1.35
N GLN A 28 -0.74 -5.15 -1.23
CA GLN A 28 -0.95 -4.38 -0.02
C GLN A 28 -2.45 -4.18 0.28
N GLN A 29 -3.25 -3.88 -0.74
CA GLN A 29 -4.70 -3.74 -0.57
C GLN A 29 -5.39 -5.06 -0.23
N LEU A 30 -4.96 -6.17 -0.82
CA LEU A 30 -5.44 -7.51 -0.50
C LEU A 30 -5.09 -7.90 0.94
N TYR A 31 -3.89 -7.56 1.41
CA TYR A 31 -3.50 -7.79 2.80
C TYR A 31 -4.40 -7.01 3.76
N ASN A 32 -4.60 -5.71 3.52
CA ASN A 32 -5.48 -4.89 4.36
C ASN A 32 -6.92 -5.43 4.40
N LEU A 33 -7.43 -5.94 3.26
CA LEU A 33 -8.75 -6.55 3.19
C LEU A 33 -8.82 -7.86 3.98
N ALA A 34 -7.82 -8.73 3.81
CA ALA A 34 -7.74 -10.01 4.51
C ALA A 34 -7.60 -9.81 6.02
N ASP A 35 -6.73 -8.89 6.45
CA ASP A 35 -6.53 -8.53 7.85
C ASP A 35 -7.82 -7.98 8.48
N SER A 36 -8.49 -7.04 7.80
CA SER A 36 -9.78 -6.51 8.26
C SER A 36 -10.87 -7.60 8.32
N PHE A 37 -10.93 -8.50 7.34
CA PHE A 37 -11.89 -9.59 7.32
C PHE A 37 -11.66 -10.60 8.45
N VAL A 38 -10.40 -10.96 8.69
CA VAL A 38 -10.00 -11.82 9.81
C VAL A 38 -10.29 -11.12 11.15
N ALA A 39 -9.87 -9.86 11.33
CA ALA A 39 -10.14 -9.10 12.54
C ALA A 39 -11.64 -8.98 12.84
N GLY A 40 -12.46 -8.70 11.83
CA GLY A 40 -13.92 -8.64 11.98
C GLY A 40 -14.54 -9.98 12.37
N LYS A 41 -14.05 -11.09 11.82
CA LYS A 41 -14.57 -12.43 12.12
C LYS A 41 -14.11 -12.99 13.48
N PHE A 42 -12.86 -12.71 13.88
CA PHE A 42 -12.25 -13.30 15.08
C PHE A 42 -12.35 -12.42 16.32
N VAL A 43 -12.39 -11.10 16.17
CA VAL A 43 -12.39 -10.13 17.28
C VAL A 43 -13.73 -9.37 17.37
N GLY A 44 -14.58 -9.48 16.35
CA GLY A 44 -15.94 -8.93 16.30
C GLY A 44 -16.02 -7.50 15.76
N GLU A 45 -17.23 -7.00 15.56
CA GLU A 45 -17.50 -5.70 14.90
C GLU A 45 -16.84 -4.50 15.61
N ASN A 46 -16.74 -4.54 16.94
CA ASN A 46 -16.11 -3.48 17.72
C ASN A 46 -14.61 -3.35 17.43
N ALA A 47 -13.93 -4.46 17.18
CA ALA A 47 -12.51 -4.45 16.83
C ALA A 47 -12.28 -3.97 15.39
N LEU A 48 -13.17 -4.35 14.46
CA LEU A 48 -13.14 -3.83 13.10
C LEU A 48 -13.34 -2.29 13.07
N ALA A 49 -14.29 -1.79 13.85
CA ALA A 49 -14.52 -0.35 14.01
C ALA A 49 -13.31 0.37 14.66
N ALA A 50 -12.67 -0.26 15.64
CA ALA A 50 -11.46 0.28 16.28
C ALA A 50 -10.25 0.35 15.32
N VAL A 51 -10.06 -0.66 14.47
CA VAL A 51 -9.01 -0.66 13.44
C VAL A 51 -9.29 0.43 12.39
N GLY A 52 -10.55 0.57 11.96
CA GLY A 52 -10.98 1.65 11.07
C GLY A 52 -10.70 3.04 11.64
N ASN A 53 -11.04 3.28 12.91
CA ASN A 53 -10.77 4.57 13.57
C ASN A 53 -9.28 4.85 13.77
N SER A 54 -8.48 3.81 14.03
CA SER A 54 -7.02 3.94 14.23
C SER A 54 -6.27 4.19 12.91
N TYR A 55 -6.91 3.93 11.76
CA TYR A 55 -6.32 4.15 10.45
C TYR A 55 -6.02 5.63 10.19
N GLU A 56 -6.83 6.56 10.70
CA GLU A 56 -6.56 8.00 10.54
C GLU A 56 -5.26 8.44 11.21
N ILE A 57 -4.94 7.88 12.38
CA ILE A 57 -3.66 8.15 13.06
C ILE A 57 -2.51 7.60 12.20
N THR A 58 -2.69 6.42 11.62
CA THR A 58 -1.70 5.80 10.72
C THR A 58 -1.48 6.68 9.47
N LEU A 59 -2.54 7.28 8.93
CA LEU A 59 -2.44 8.22 7.80
C LEU A 59 -1.61 9.46 8.14
N ILE A 60 -1.71 10.00 9.37
CA ILE A 60 -0.87 11.13 9.81
C ILE A 60 0.62 10.75 9.81
N PHE A 61 0.96 9.57 10.34
CA PHE A 61 2.35 9.08 10.31
C PHE A 61 2.86 8.84 8.89
N ILE A 62 2.01 8.27 8.03
CA ILE A 62 2.32 8.05 6.62
C ILE A 62 2.55 9.39 5.91
N ALA A 63 1.69 10.39 6.12
CA ALA A 63 1.82 11.72 5.53
C ALA A 63 3.13 12.41 5.96
N PHE A 64 3.48 12.29 7.23
CA PHE A 64 4.77 12.78 7.74
C PHE A 64 5.95 12.04 7.10
N ALA A 65 5.90 10.70 7.03
CA ALA A 65 6.97 9.88 6.47
C ALA A 65 7.19 10.12 4.96
N PHE A 66 6.12 10.36 4.20
CA PHE A 66 6.20 10.72 2.79
C PHE A 66 6.67 12.17 2.56
N GLY A 67 6.82 12.98 3.60
CA GLY A 67 7.25 14.37 3.48
C GLY A 67 6.18 15.25 2.83
N CYS A 68 4.90 15.01 3.14
CA CYS A 68 3.84 15.91 2.72
C CYS A 68 4.11 17.33 3.25
N ASN A 69 4.17 18.28 2.30
CA ASN A 69 4.21 19.73 2.52
C ASN A 69 2.81 20.23 2.88
#